data_AF-A0A6I1G101-F1
#
_entry.id   AF-A0A6I1G101-F1
#
_cell.length_a   1.000
_cell.length_b   1.000
_cell.length_c   1.000
_cell.angle_alpha   90.00
_cell.angle_beta   90.00
_cell.angle_gamma   90.00
#
_symmetry.space_group_name_H-M   'P 1'
#
loop_
_entity.id
_entity.type
_entity.pdbx_description
1 polymer ?
#
loop_
_entity_poly.entity_id
_entity_poly.type
_entity_poly.pdbx_seq_one_letter_code
_entity_poly.pdbx_strand_id
1 'polypeptide(L)'
;MGSGTADGMRWEPDAHEFPSVLEPFAWGGSTYVILRVPAGLYSEALALGTRRAAGTLNDQRVNVGLTRVSSLPDPYVYVGPGLRRRIEADPGDVVDCVLAPADPDLVELPADVESALAAAGATDRWELLRPAVRRQRLAAIESAKRPITRERRVAALVSEVLAG
;
A
#
# COMPACT_ATOMS: atom_id res chain seq x y z
N MET A 1 -2.19 7.97 38.99
CA MET A 1 -2.77 6.71 38.48
C MET A 1 -3.93 7.07 37.58
N GLY A 2 -3.90 6.59 36.35
CA GLY A 2 -4.79 7.01 35.26
C GLY A 2 -3.99 7.36 34.00
N SER A 3 -3.02 6.51 33.66
CA SER A 3 -2.36 6.52 32.36
C SER A 3 -3.38 6.12 31.29
N GLY A 4 -3.43 6.88 30.21
CA GLY A 4 -4.27 6.61 29.04
C GLY A 4 -3.80 7.47 27.89
N THR A 5 -2.54 7.27 27.50
CA THR A 5 -1.96 7.74 26.24
C THR A 5 -2.76 7.16 25.08
N ALA A 6 -3.61 7.98 24.46
CA ALA A 6 -3.94 7.85 23.04
C ALA A 6 -3.01 8.79 22.28
N ASP A 7 -1.73 8.41 22.24
CA ASP A 7 -0.70 9.09 21.47
C ASP A 7 -0.94 8.81 19.98
N GLY A 8 -1.32 9.85 19.25
CA GLY A 8 -0.93 10.06 17.86
C GLY A 8 -1.28 8.99 16.82
N MET A 9 -2.55 8.90 16.43
CA MET A 9 -2.87 8.54 15.05
C MET A 9 -3.53 9.76 14.39
N ARG A 10 -2.68 10.69 13.94
CA ARG A 10 -3.11 11.78 13.05
C ARG A 10 -3.41 11.13 11.70
N TRP A 11 -4.63 10.65 11.51
CA TRP A 11 -5.11 10.33 10.17
C TRP A 11 -5.03 11.61 9.35
N GLU A 12 -4.43 11.51 8.18
CA GLU A 12 -4.32 12.62 7.22
C GLU A 12 -5.73 13.19 6.98
N PRO A 13 -5.87 14.52 6.82
CA PRO A 13 -7.19 15.19 6.76
C PRO A 13 -8.12 14.70 5.63
N ASP A 14 -7.66 13.78 4.77
CA ASP A 14 -8.34 13.27 3.57
C ASP A 14 -8.66 11.75 3.65
N ALA A 15 -8.63 11.14 4.84
CA ALA A 15 -9.04 9.74 5.00
C ALA A 15 -10.58 9.58 4.93
N HIS A 16 -11.03 8.65 4.10
CA HIS A 16 -12.44 8.26 3.97
C HIS A 16 -12.73 7.06 4.87
N GLU A 17 -13.63 7.26 5.83
CA GLU A 17 -14.15 6.20 6.71
C GLU A 17 -15.50 5.71 6.20
N PHE A 18 -15.63 4.41 5.91
CA PHE A 18 -16.87 3.84 5.41
C PHE A 18 -16.93 2.32 5.61
N PRO A 19 -18.08 1.76 5.99
CA PRO A 19 -18.31 0.32 5.90
C PRO A 19 -18.58 -0.08 4.45
N SER A 20 -18.15 -1.27 4.05
CA SER A 20 -18.46 -1.81 2.71
C SER A 20 -18.52 -3.34 2.73
N VAL A 21 -19.41 -3.91 1.92
CA VAL A 21 -19.62 -5.37 1.87
C VAL A 21 -18.64 -6.00 0.90
N LEU A 22 -18.03 -7.13 1.30
CA LEU A 22 -17.27 -7.98 0.39
C LEU A 22 -18.21 -8.71 -0.56
N GLU A 23 -18.33 -8.24 -1.80
CA GLU A 23 -19.26 -8.81 -2.76
C GLU A 23 -18.54 -9.61 -3.87
N PRO A 24 -19.07 -10.78 -4.26
CA PRO A 24 -18.65 -11.46 -5.47
C PRO A 24 -19.02 -10.64 -6.71
N PHE A 25 -18.07 -10.47 -7.62
CA PHE A 25 -18.24 -9.78 -8.89
C PHE A 25 -17.81 -10.69 -10.05
N ALA A 26 -18.78 -11.12 -10.85
CA ALA A 26 -18.53 -11.94 -12.03
C ALA A 26 -18.11 -11.06 -13.22
N TRP A 27 -16.91 -11.27 -13.73
CA TRP A 27 -16.38 -10.52 -14.88
C TRP A 27 -15.44 -11.39 -15.72
N GLY A 28 -15.58 -11.32 -17.05
CA GLY A 28 -14.68 -12.03 -17.97
C GLY A 28 -14.62 -13.56 -17.77
N GLY A 29 -15.70 -14.19 -17.29
CA GLY A 29 -15.74 -15.63 -17.01
C GLY A 29 -15.09 -16.05 -15.68
N SER A 30 -14.66 -15.10 -14.85
CA SER A 30 -14.12 -15.32 -13.50
C SER A 30 -14.98 -14.62 -12.45
N THR A 31 -14.97 -15.13 -11.21
CA THR A 31 -15.59 -14.46 -10.06
C THR A 31 -14.51 -13.87 -9.18
N TYR A 32 -14.54 -12.55 -9.06
CA TYR A 32 -13.68 -11.78 -8.17
C TYR A 32 -14.43 -11.48 -6.88
N VAL A 33 -13.72 -11.12 -5.82
CA VAL A 33 -14.32 -10.55 -4.62
C VAL A 33 -13.83 -9.12 -4.50
N ILE A 34 -14.75 -8.20 -4.38
CA ILE A 34 -14.48 -6.77 -4.42
C ILE A 34 -15.08 -6.07 -3.22
N LEU A 35 -14.58 -4.87 -2.96
CA LEU A 35 -15.13 -3.94 -2.00
C LEU A 35 -15.35 -2.61 -2.72
N ARG A 36 -16.58 -2.08 -2.68
CA ARG A 36 -16.89 -0.78 -3.28
C ARG A 36 -16.35 0.34 -2.43
N VAL A 37 -15.83 1.38 -3.09
CA VAL A 37 -15.26 2.54 -2.41
C VAL A 37 -15.96 3.83 -2.84
N PRO A 38 -15.96 4.88 -2.00
CA PRO A 38 -16.52 6.17 -2.37
C PRO A 38 -15.91 6.72 -3.66
N ALA A 39 -16.75 7.34 -4.49
CA ALA A 39 -16.28 8.02 -5.71
C ALA A 39 -15.29 9.16 -5.38
N GLY A 40 -15.46 9.82 -4.23
CA GLY A 40 -14.56 10.88 -3.74
C GLY A 40 -13.11 10.40 -3.61
N LEU A 41 -12.89 9.30 -2.87
CA LEU A 41 -11.58 8.65 -2.74
C LEU A 41 -10.93 8.34 -4.09
N TYR A 42 -11.70 7.82 -5.04
CA TYR A 42 -11.20 7.54 -6.39
C TYR A 42 -10.79 8.80 -7.15
N SER A 43 -11.62 9.84 -7.10
CA SER A 43 -11.35 11.13 -7.75
C SER A 43 -10.14 11.84 -7.15
N GLU A 44 -10.00 11.84 -5.83
CA GLU A 44 -8.85 12.42 -5.12
C GLU A 44 -7.55 11.67 -5.46
N ALA A 45 -7.59 10.34 -5.50
CA ALA A 45 -6.46 9.52 -5.94
C ALA A 45 -6.00 9.88 -7.35
N LEU A 46 -6.94 10.04 -8.30
CA LEU A 46 -6.60 10.47 -9.66
C LEU A 46 -6.03 11.90 -9.70
N ALA A 47 -6.57 12.82 -8.89
CA ALA A 47 -6.07 14.19 -8.80
C ALA A 47 -4.63 14.24 -8.27
N LEU A 48 -4.29 13.34 -7.33
CA LEU A 48 -2.94 13.16 -6.81
C LEU A 48 -2.02 12.40 -7.79
N GLY A 49 -2.53 11.87 -8.90
CA GLY A 49 -1.74 11.12 -9.88
C GLY A 49 -1.47 9.67 -9.49
N THR A 50 -2.22 9.12 -8.54
CA THR A 50 -2.13 7.71 -8.12
C THR A 50 -3.39 6.93 -8.53
N ARG A 51 -3.31 5.61 -8.48
CA ARG A 51 -4.47 4.72 -8.57
C ARG A 51 -4.52 3.78 -7.37
N ARG A 52 -3.95 4.20 -6.26
CA ARG A 52 -3.84 3.39 -5.06
C ARG A 52 -4.43 4.15 -3.89
N ALA A 53 -5.01 3.40 -2.97
CA ALA A 53 -5.41 3.90 -1.66
C ALA A 53 -4.63 3.14 -0.58
N ALA A 54 -4.27 3.84 0.49
CA ALA A 54 -3.61 3.26 1.66
C ALA A 54 -4.45 3.56 2.91
N GLY A 55 -4.33 2.70 3.92
CA GLY A 55 -5.08 2.82 5.16
C GLY A 55 -5.34 1.45 5.78
N THR A 56 -6.54 1.23 6.31
CA THR A 56 -6.92 -0.02 7.00
C THR A 56 -8.22 -0.61 6.48
N LEU A 57 -8.30 -1.94 6.51
CA LEU A 57 -9.52 -2.74 6.37
C LEU A 57 -9.61 -3.67 7.58
N ASN A 58 -10.65 -3.58 8.41
CA ASN A 58 -10.74 -4.28 9.71
C ASN A 58 -9.42 -4.13 10.51
N ASP A 59 -8.95 -2.89 10.68
CA ASP A 59 -7.69 -2.53 11.34
C ASP A 59 -6.38 -3.03 10.69
N GLN A 60 -6.47 -3.85 9.64
CA GLN A 60 -5.29 -4.34 8.94
C GLN A 60 -4.80 -3.33 7.92
N ARG A 61 -3.52 -2.97 8.00
CA ARG A 61 -2.89 -2.04 7.05
C ARG A 61 -2.91 -2.61 5.63
N VAL A 62 -3.35 -1.78 4.70
CA VAL A 62 -3.43 -2.10 3.28
C VAL A 62 -2.88 -0.97 2.41
N ASN A 63 -2.42 -1.38 1.25
CA ASN A 63 -2.16 -0.51 0.11
C ASN A 63 -2.76 -1.23 -1.11
N VAL A 64 -3.87 -0.72 -1.63
CA VAL A 64 -4.74 -1.41 -2.61
C VAL A 64 -4.90 -0.60 -3.88
N GLY A 65 -5.05 -1.30 -5.01
CA GLY A 65 -5.32 -0.66 -6.29
C GLY A 65 -6.80 -0.30 -6.43
N LEU A 66 -7.08 0.95 -6.75
CA LEU A 66 -8.40 1.46 -7.06
C LEU A 66 -8.72 1.18 -8.53
N THR A 67 -9.86 0.53 -8.76
CA THR A 67 -10.31 0.13 -10.09
C THR A 67 -11.69 0.70 -10.38
N ARG A 68 -11.95 1.01 -11.65
CA ARG A 68 -13.28 1.36 -12.12
C ARG A 68 -13.54 0.68 -13.46
N VAL A 69 -14.73 0.13 -13.63
CA VAL A 69 -15.19 -0.51 -14.88
C VAL A 69 -16.59 0.01 -15.21
N SER A 70 -16.96 0.03 -16.49
CA SER A 70 -18.27 0.55 -16.92
C SER A 70 -19.46 -0.28 -16.44
N SER A 71 -19.25 -1.55 -16.10
CA SER A 71 -20.30 -2.46 -15.62
C SER A 71 -20.65 -2.29 -14.14
N LEU A 72 -19.91 -1.45 -13.40
CA LEU A 72 -20.21 -1.11 -12.00
C LEU A 72 -20.34 0.41 -11.86
N PRO A 73 -21.34 0.91 -11.10
CA PRO A 73 -21.52 2.34 -10.91
C PRO A 73 -20.35 2.95 -10.09
N ASP A 74 -19.90 2.19 -9.09
CA ASP A 74 -18.92 2.63 -8.10
C ASP A 74 -17.51 2.10 -8.43
N PRO A 75 -16.45 2.86 -8.11
CA PRO A 75 -15.11 2.31 -8.07
C PRO A 75 -15.00 1.24 -6.98
N TYR A 76 -14.04 0.35 -7.14
CA TYR A 76 -13.86 -0.78 -6.24
C TYR A 76 -12.38 -1.14 -6.06
N VAL A 77 -12.10 -1.90 -5.01
CA VAL A 77 -10.82 -2.58 -4.79
C VAL A 77 -11.04 -4.08 -4.91
N TYR A 78 -10.08 -4.78 -5.49
CA TYR A 78 -10.09 -6.23 -5.52
C TYR A 78 -9.53 -6.79 -4.21
N VAL A 79 -10.29 -7.69 -3.57
CA VAL A 79 -9.93 -8.32 -2.30
C VAL A 79 -9.68 -9.81 -2.53
N GLY A 80 -8.45 -10.12 -2.95
CA GLY A 80 -8.05 -11.50 -3.22
C GLY A 80 -7.97 -12.39 -1.97
N PRO A 81 -7.80 -13.71 -2.13
CA PRO A 81 -7.80 -14.67 -1.02
C PRO A 81 -6.80 -14.36 0.10
N GLY A 82 -5.59 -13.88 -0.27
CA GLY A 82 -4.58 -13.51 0.71
C GLY A 82 -4.95 -12.28 1.54
N LEU A 83 -5.63 -11.30 0.94
CA LEU A 83 -6.10 -10.12 1.68
C LEU A 83 -7.29 -10.48 2.57
N ARG A 84 -8.28 -11.22 2.06
CA ARG A 84 -9.42 -11.73 2.84
C ARG A 84 -8.99 -12.47 4.11
N ARG A 85 -8.01 -13.37 3.98
CA ARG A 85 -7.45 -14.10 5.14
C ARG A 85 -6.82 -13.16 6.16
N ARG A 86 -6.18 -12.07 5.74
CA ARG A 86 -5.55 -11.10 6.64
C ARG A 86 -6.58 -10.26 7.39
N ILE A 87 -7.63 -9.82 6.70
CA ILE A 87 -8.71 -9.00 7.28
C ILE A 87 -9.79 -9.83 7.97
N GLU A 88 -9.62 -11.16 7.97
CA GLU A 88 -10.51 -12.15 8.59
C GLU A 88 -11.98 -11.98 8.15
N ALA A 89 -12.20 -11.80 6.85
CA ALA A 89 -13.54 -11.58 6.29
C ALA A 89 -13.78 -12.39 5.00
N ASP A 90 -15.01 -12.87 4.86
CA ASP A 90 -15.51 -13.68 3.76
C ASP A 90 -16.51 -12.91 2.88
N PRO A 91 -16.84 -13.40 1.68
CA PRO A 91 -17.87 -12.77 0.86
C PRO A 91 -19.22 -12.72 1.57
N GLY A 92 -19.82 -11.52 1.63
CA GLY A 92 -21.03 -11.21 2.38
C GLY A 92 -20.78 -10.41 3.65
N ASP A 93 -19.54 -10.41 4.18
CA ASP A 93 -19.20 -9.68 5.39
C ASP A 93 -19.03 -8.18 5.14
N VAL A 94 -19.36 -7.40 6.16
CA VAL A 94 -19.07 -5.95 6.20
C VAL A 94 -17.64 -5.77 6.69
N VAL A 95 -16.89 -4.93 5.97
CA VAL A 95 -15.52 -4.54 6.30
C VAL A 95 -15.50 -3.05 6.63
N ASP A 96 -14.93 -2.73 7.79
CA ASP A 96 -14.70 -1.34 8.21
C ASP A 96 -13.46 -0.81 7.48
N CYS A 97 -13.65 0.23 6.66
CA CYS A 97 -12.61 0.80 5.82
C CYS A 97 -12.24 2.20 6.30
N VAL A 98 -10.94 2.44 6.40
CA VAL A 98 -10.36 3.79 6.56
C VAL A 98 -9.30 3.94 5.49
N LEU A 99 -9.58 4.67 4.42
CA LEU A 99 -8.69 4.74 3.25
C LEU A 99 -8.50 6.17 2.77
N ALA A 100 -7.25 6.53 2.47
CA ALA A 100 -6.89 7.78 1.81
C ALA A 100 -6.19 7.50 0.47
N PRO A 101 -6.15 8.45 -0.47
CA PRO A 101 -5.26 8.38 -1.63
C PRO A 101 -3.83 8.05 -1.19
N ALA A 102 -3.23 7.01 -1.76
CA ALA A 102 -1.85 6.68 -1.45
C ALA A 102 -0.92 7.72 -2.08
N ASP A 103 -0.08 8.36 -1.26
CA ASP A 103 0.94 9.27 -1.75
C ASP A 103 1.78 8.56 -2.85
N PRO A 104 1.74 9.05 -4.10
CA PRO A 104 2.51 8.44 -5.18
C PRO A 104 4.00 8.47 -4.87
N ASP A 105 4.50 9.48 -4.17
CA ASP A 105 5.92 9.70 -3.91
C ASP A 105 6.42 9.02 -2.64
N LEU A 106 5.50 8.54 -1.78
CA LEU A 106 5.85 7.68 -0.66
C LEU A 106 6.34 6.32 -1.17
N VAL A 107 7.58 5.98 -0.80
CA VAL A 107 8.21 4.70 -1.12
C VAL A 107 8.59 4.02 0.19
N GLU A 108 7.81 3.01 0.59
CA GLU A 108 8.08 2.24 1.79
C GLU A 108 9.45 1.57 1.68
N LEU A 109 10.35 1.91 2.61
CA LEU A 109 11.71 1.39 2.65
C LEU A 109 11.72 0.13 3.55
N PRO A 110 12.09 -1.05 3.03
CA PRO A 110 12.21 -2.23 3.87
C PRO A 110 13.27 -2.04 4.96
N ALA A 111 13.00 -2.51 6.17
CA ALA A 111 13.83 -2.27 7.36
C ALA A 111 15.30 -2.71 7.19
N ASP A 112 15.54 -3.79 6.44
CA ASP A 112 16.90 -4.27 6.14
C ASP A 112 17.64 -3.34 5.16
N VAL A 113 16.92 -2.72 4.22
CA VAL A 113 17.47 -1.71 3.32
C VAL A 113 17.75 -0.41 4.08
N GLU A 114 16.81 0.03 4.91
CA GLU A 114 16.97 1.21 5.77
C GLU A 114 18.20 1.07 6.67
N SER A 115 18.32 -0.07 7.37
CA SER A 115 19.46 -0.37 8.23
C SER A 115 20.78 -0.35 7.45
N ALA A 116 20.81 -0.90 6.24
CA ALA A 116 22.01 -0.94 5.41
C ALA A 116 22.41 0.44 4.86
N LEU A 117 21.44 1.27 4.45
CA LEU A 117 21.68 2.65 4.03
C LEU A 117 22.19 3.51 5.19
N ALA A 118 21.58 3.38 6.36
CA ALA A 118 22.01 4.08 7.57
C ALA A 118 23.43 3.70 7.98
N ALA A 119 23.74 2.39 8.01
CA ALA A 119 25.07 1.88 8.33
C ALA A 119 26.16 2.39 7.36
N ALA A 120 25.78 2.68 6.11
CA ALA A 120 26.68 3.17 5.08
C ALA A 120 26.69 4.71 4.93
N GLY A 121 25.89 5.45 5.72
CA GLY A 121 25.76 6.91 5.59
C GLY A 121 25.15 7.34 4.24
N ALA A 122 24.32 6.50 3.65
CA ALA A 122 23.74 6.69 2.31
C ALA A 122 22.28 7.19 2.34
N THR A 123 21.70 7.39 3.53
CA THR A 123 20.29 7.81 3.71
C THR A 123 19.98 9.10 2.96
N ASP A 124 20.77 10.16 3.13
CA ASP A 124 20.52 11.45 2.46
C ASP A 124 20.56 11.33 0.94
N ARG A 125 21.52 10.55 0.41
CA ARG A 125 21.63 10.30 -1.05
C ARG A 125 20.43 9.52 -1.57
N TRP A 126 19.95 8.54 -0.81
CA TRP A 126 18.72 7.81 -1.12
C TRP A 126 17.52 8.76 -1.14
N GLU A 127 17.42 9.65 -0.15
CA GLU A 127 16.36 10.66 -0.03
C GLU A 127 16.41 11.77 -1.09
N LEU A 128 17.49 11.89 -1.85
CA LEU A 128 17.57 12.75 -3.03
C LEU A 128 17.10 12.07 -4.32
N LEU A 129 17.03 10.73 -4.35
CA LEU A 129 16.56 10.00 -5.53
C LEU A 129 15.08 10.29 -5.79
N ARG A 130 14.71 10.41 -7.07
CA ARG A 130 13.30 10.49 -7.46
C ARG A 130 12.53 9.24 -6.99
N PRO A 131 11.28 9.38 -6.51
CA PRO A 131 10.48 8.25 -6.03
C PRO A 131 10.37 7.09 -7.03
N ALA A 132 10.26 7.36 -8.33
CA ALA A 132 10.26 6.33 -9.37
C ALA A 132 11.55 5.48 -9.38
N VAL A 133 12.72 6.11 -9.16
CA VAL A 133 14.01 5.41 -9.09
C VAL A 133 14.08 4.56 -7.81
N ARG A 134 13.62 5.10 -6.68
CA ARG A 134 13.54 4.35 -5.42
C ARG A 134 12.68 3.10 -5.58
N ARG A 135 11.46 3.23 -6.14
CA ARG A 135 10.56 2.08 -6.39
C ARG A 135 11.20 1.02 -7.28
N GLN A 136 11.82 1.43 -8.38
CA GLN A 136 12.50 0.49 -9.29
C GLN A 136 13.61 -0.28 -8.57
N ARG A 137 14.41 0.39 -7.76
CA ARG A 137 15.51 -0.21 -6.99
C ARG A 137 14.99 -1.18 -5.91
N LEU A 138 13.91 -0.85 -5.22
CA LEU A 138 13.31 -1.73 -4.20
C LEU A 138 12.61 -2.95 -4.79
N ALA A 139 11.94 -2.82 -5.95
CA ALA A 139 11.27 -3.95 -6.60
C ALA A 139 12.22 -5.13 -6.87
N ALA A 140 13.48 -4.84 -7.21
CA ALA A 140 14.51 -5.86 -7.36
C ALA A 140 14.80 -6.60 -6.04
N ILE A 141 14.80 -5.91 -4.90
CA ILE A 141 15.06 -6.51 -3.59
C ILE A 141 13.84 -7.32 -3.11
N GLU A 142 12.63 -6.79 -3.28
CA GLU A 142 11.38 -7.46 -2.89
C GLU A 142 11.12 -8.76 -3.66
N SER A 143 11.54 -8.85 -4.94
CA SER A 143 11.41 -10.08 -5.72
C SER A 143 12.34 -11.22 -5.27
N ALA A 144 13.31 -10.95 -4.38
CA ALA A 144 14.28 -11.94 -3.94
C ALA A 144 13.67 -12.92 -2.92
N LYS A 145 13.36 -14.15 -3.36
CA LYS A 145 12.79 -15.21 -2.51
C LYS A 145 13.80 -15.87 -1.57
N ARG A 146 15.11 -15.74 -1.84
CA ARG A 146 16.18 -16.36 -1.04
C ARG A 146 16.88 -15.27 -0.22
N PRO A 147 17.11 -15.47 1.10
CA PRO A 147 17.77 -14.48 1.96
C PRO A 147 19.13 -14.01 1.40
N ILE A 148 19.96 -14.95 0.96
CA ILE A 148 21.28 -14.64 0.39
C ILE A 148 21.20 -13.79 -0.90
N THR A 149 20.14 -13.94 -1.70
CA THR A 149 19.93 -13.11 -2.89
C THR A 149 19.46 -11.71 -2.49
N ARG A 150 18.63 -11.62 -1.45
CA ARG A 150 18.16 -10.36 -0.91
C ARG A 150 19.34 -9.55 -0.35
N GLU A 151 20.14 -10.13 0.53
CA GLU A 151 21.34 -9.50 1.11
C GLU A 151 22.29 -8.96 0.03
N ARG A 152 22.59 -9.76 -1.00
CA ARG A 152 23.43 -9.32 -2.12
C ARG A 152 22.84 -8.12 -2.87
N ARG A 153 21.51 -8.08 -3.07
CA ARG A 153 20.84 -6.97 -3.75
C ARG A 153 20.78 -5.72 -2.88
N VAL A 154 20.62 -5.86 -1.57
CA VAL A 154 20.72 -4.74 -0.62
C VAL A 154 22.12 -4.12 -0.65
N ALA A 155 23.17 -4.94 -0.58
CA ALA A 155 24.56 -4.45 -0.66
C ALA A 155 24.87 -3.75 -2.01
N ALA A 156 24.35 -4.29 -3.11
CA ALA A 156 24.48 -3.67 -4.43
C ALA A 156 23.75 -2.31 -4.48
N LEU A 157 22.54 -2.23 -3.95
CA LEU A 157 21.78 -0.98 -3.86
C LEU A 157 22.55 0.11 -3.11
N VAL A 158 23.08 -0.20 -1.93
CA VAL A 158 23.86 0.76 -1.14
C VAL A 158 25.07 1.26 -1.93
N SER A 159 25.78 0.36 -2.62
CA SER A 159 26.92 0.72 -3.46
C SER A 159 26.52 1.67 -4.61
N GLU A 160 25.38 1.40 -5.27
CA GLU A 160 24.84 2.26 -6.33
C GLU A 160 24.38 3.63 -5.83
N VAL A 161 23.87 3.72 -4.61
CA VAL A 161 23.48 4.99 -3.98
C VAL A 161 24.72 5.81 -3.62
N LEU A 162 25.79 5.18 -3.15
CA LEU A 162 27.04 5.87 -2.82
C LEU A 162 27.83 6.35 -4.04
N ALA A 163 27.72 5.63 -5.16
CA ALA A 163 28.43 5.94 -6.40
C ALA A 163 27.78 7.06 -7.25
N GLY A 164 26.50 7.38 -6.98
CA GLY A 164 25.77 8.48 -7.62
C GLY A 164 25.89 9.78 -6.86
#